data_AF-A0A6M8U8C3-F1
#
_entry.id   AF-A0A6M8U8C3-F1
#
_cell.length_a   1.000
_cell.length_b   1.000
_cell.length_c   1.000
_cell.angle_alpha   90.00
_cell.angle_beta   90.00
_cell.angle_gamma   90.00
#
_symmetry.space_group_name_H-M   'P 1'
#
loop_
_entity.id
_entity.type
_entity.pdbx_description
1 polymer ?
#
loop_
_entity_poly.entity_id
_entity_poly.type
_entity_poly.pdbx_seq_one_letter_code
_entity_poly.pdbx_strand_id
1 'polypeptide(L)' 'MLAHLNTRLVMPLTQRTDSNSQVKALTPVITIEQVDYVVLATMITTTDVKNLKDEDAVMDASHLRDQLVSAVDMMILGI' A
#
# COMPACT_ATOMS: atom_id res chain seq x y z
N MET A 1 18.20 -6.81 0.62
CA MET A 1 19.07 -5.85 1.34
C MET A 1 18.43 -5.26 2.61
N LEU A 2 17.12 -5.43 2.89
CA LEU A 2 16.47 -4.88 4.11
C LEU A 2 16.03 -5.95 5.14
N ALA A 3 16.36 -7.23 4.91
CA ALA A 3 15.85 -8.34 5.71
C ALA A 3 16.25 -8.26 7.20
N HIS A 4 17.35 -7.57 7.53
CA HIS A 4 17.90 -7.45 8.88
C HIS A 4 17.25 -6.36 9.75
N LEU A 5 16.36 -5.53 9.18
CA LEU A 5 15.66 -4.50 9.96
C LEU A 5 14.51 -5.13 10.75
N ASN A 6 14.28 -4.66 11.98
CA ASN A 6 13.13 -5.07 12.80
C ASN A 6 11.84 -4.33 12.44
N THR A 7 11.91 -3.36 11.52
CA THR A 7 10.74 -2.62 11.03
C THR A 7 10.57 -2.78 9.53
N ARG A 8 9.35 -2.57 9.06
CA ARG A 8 8.98 -2.51 7.64
C ARG A 8 8.20 -1.23 7.38
N LEU A 9 8.51 -0.60 6.26
CA LEU A 9 7.70 0.46 5.70
C LEU A 9 6.45 -0.17 5.08
N VAL A 10 5.27 0.35 5.41
CA VAL A 10 3.97 -0.18 4.96
C VAL A 10 3.08 0.97 4.49
N MET A 11 2.20 0.67 3.53
CA MET A 11 1.13 1.57 3.10
C MET A 11 -0.21 0.97 3.55
N PRO A 12 -0.99 1.68 4.40
CA PRO A 12 -2.28 1.19 4.82
C PRO A 12 -3.27 1.04 3.66
N LEU A 13 -4.20 0.10 3.82
CA LEU A 13 -5.32 -0.09 2.91
C LEU A 13 -6.61 0.37 3.60
N THR A 14 -7.52 0.95 2.83
CA THR A 14 -8.90 1.17 3.26
C THR A 14 -9.85 0.66 2.19
N GLN A 15 -11.04 0.22 2.60
CA GLN A 15 -12.06 -0.16 1.62
C GLN A 15 -12.40 1.03 0.74
N ARG A 16 -12.61 0.75 -0.55
CA ARG A 16 -13.00 1.76 -1.52
C ARG A 16 -14.40 2.27 -1.20
N THR A 17 -14.53 3.58 -1.09
CA THR A 17 -15.78 4.32 -0.91
C THR A 17 -15.86 5.43 -1.95
N ASP A 18 -17.06 5.99 -2.16
CA ASP A 18 -17.24 7.08 -3.12
C ASP A 18 -16.37 8.31 -2.80
N SER A 19 -16.05 8.54 -1.52
CA SER A 19 -15.22 9.65 -1.03
C SER A 19 -13.72 9.46 -1.23
N ASN A 20 -13.20 8.23 -1.31
CA ASN A 20 -11.78 7.95 -1.51
C ASN A 20 -11.45 7.47 -2.95
N SER A 21 -12.47 7.34 -3.79
CA SER A 21 -12.35 6.90 -5.19
C SER A 21 -11.94 8.01 -6.17
N GLN A 22 -11.92 9.28 -5.72
CA GLN A 22 -11.86 10.44 -6.61
C GLN A 22 -10.47 10.74 -7.19
N VAL A 23 -9.41 10.07 -6.71
CA VAL A 23 -8.04 10.33 -7.19
C VAL A 23 -7.39 9.07 -7.75
N LYS A 24 -7.94 8.55 -8.86
CA LYS A 24 -7.45 7.36 -9.57
C LYS A 24 -5.94 7.37 -9.92
N ALA A 25 -5.33 8.55 -10.02
CA ALA A 25 -3.91 8.69 -10.35
C ALA A 25 -2.96 8.57 -9.14
N LEU A 26 -3.43 8.87 -7.91
CA LEU A 26 -2.60 8.87 -6.70
C LEU A 26 -2.81 7.65 -5.81
N THR A 27 -3.87 6.89 -6.06
CA THR A 27 -4.29 5.82 -5.15
C THR A 27 -4.47 4.50 -5.91
N PRO A 28 -3.41 3.67 -5.97
CA PRO A 28 -3.50 2.33 -6.51
C PRO A 28 -4.67 1.58 -5.85
N VAL A 29 -5.43 0.85 -6.67
CA VAL A 29 -6.55 0.02 -6.19
C VAL A 29 -6.11 -1.42 -6.25
N ILE A 30 -6.36 -2.15 -5.16
CA ILE A 30 -6.09 -3.57 -5.03
C ILE A 30 -7.38 -4.30 -4.69
N THR A 31 -7.68 -5.38 -5.40
CA THR A 31 -8.87 -6.19 -5.12
C THR A 31 -8.46 -7.43 -4.33
N ILE A 32 -8.96 -7.54 -3.10
CA ILE A 32 -8.74 -8.68 -2.20
C ILE A 32 -10.09 -9.34 -2.01
N GLU A 33 -10.22 -10.64 -2.31
CA GLU A 33 -11.46 -11.41 -2.11
C GLU A 33 -12.73 -10.70 -2.65
N GLN A 34 -12.64 -10.12 -3.86
CA GLN A 34 -13.73 -9.38 -4.54
C GLN A 34 -14.10 -8.03 -3.89
N VAL A 35 -13.33 -7.55 -2.92
CA VAL A 35 -13.47 -6.23 -2.31
C VAL A 35 -12.34 -5.32 -2.79
N ASP A 36 -12.70 -4.14 -3.29
CA ASP A 36 -11.75 -3.13 -3.70
C ASP A 36 -11.22 -2.36 -2.47
N TYR A 37 -9.90 -2.27 -2.39
CA TYR A 37 -9.16 -1.48 -1.42
C TYR A 37 -8.34 -0.42 -2.12
N VAL A 38 -8.23 0.73 -1.47
CA VAL A 38 -7.43 1.87 -1.90
C VAL A 38 -6.14 1.88 -1.09
N VAL A 39 -5.00 1.94 -1.77
CA VAL A 39 -3.69 2.10 -1.13
C VAL A 39 -3.50 3.56 -0.75
N LEU A 40 -3.25 3.81 0.54
CA LEU A 40 -3.12 5.15 1.11
C LEU A 40 -1.66 5.55 1.16
N ALA A 41 -1.08 5.86 -0.01
CA ALA A 41 0.33 6.24 -0.13
C ALA A 41 0.73 7.40 0.80
N THR A 42 -0.17 8.38 0.98
CA THR A 42 0.00 9.54 1.88
C THR A 42 0.09 9.18 3.37
N MET A 43 -0.31 7.96 3.74
CA MET A 43 -0.24 7.45 5.12
C MET A 43 0.83 6.37 5.27
N ILE A 44 1.86 6.40 4.42
CA ILE A 44 3.01 5.51 4.56
C ILE A 44 3.60 5.64 5.97
N THR A 45 3.85 4.49 6.61
CA THR A 45 4.30 4.43 8.00
C THR A 45 5.20 3.22 8.21
N THR A 46 5.75 3.08 9.42
CA THR A 46 6.56 1.93 9.80
C THR A 46 5.86 1.07 10.83
N THR A 47 5.97 -0.25 10.70
CA THR A 47 5.52 -1.22 11.71
C THR A 47 6.65 -2.19 12.06
N ASP A 48 6.59 -2.80 13.24
CA ASP A 48 7.51 -3.87 13.65
C ASP A 48 7.22 -5.15 12.85
N VAL A 49 8.26 -5.90 12.48
CA VAL A 49 8.14 -7.17 11.76
C VAL A 49 7.26 -8.18 12.52
N LYS A 50 7.22 -8.12 13.85
CA LYS A 50 6.36 -8.98 14.68
C LYS A 50 4.86 -8.80 14.42
N ASN A 51 4.46 -7.65 13.87
CA ASN A 51 3.07 -7.35 13.49
C ASN A 51 2.72 -7.87 12.08
N LEU A 52 3.70 -8.34 11.31
CA LEU A 52 3.54 -8.82 9.94
C LEU A 52 3.84 -10.32 9.91
N LYS A 53 2.92 -11.12 10.42
CA LYS A 53 3.08 -12.57 10.44
C LYS A 53 2.68 -13.18 9.10
N ASP A 54 3.41 -14.20 8.68
CA ASP A 54 3.13 -14.92 7.43
C ASP A 54 1.75 -15.60 7.44
N GLU A 55 1.24 -15.98 8.61
CA GLU A 55 -0.10 -16.56 8.79
C GLU A 55 -1.25 -15.59 8.48
N ASP A 56 -0.99 -14.28 8.59
CA ASP A 56 -1.96 -13.22 8.31
C ASP A 56 -1.86 -12.69 6.87
N ALA A 57 -0.97 -13.28 6.04
CA ALA A 57 -0.77 -12.86 4.67
C ALA A 57 -1.97 -13.25 3.78
N VAL A 58 -2.66 -12.25 3.24
CA VAL A 58 -3.86 -12.46 2.40
C VAL A 58 -3.58 -12.49 0.90
N MET A 59 -2.54 -11.80 0.43
CA MET A 59 -2.18 -11.78 -1.00
C MET A 59 -0.76 -11.28 -1.27
N ASP A 60 -0.26 -11.57 -2.48
CA ASP A 60 0.92 -10.93 -3.07
C ASP A 60 0.52 -9.77 -4.00
N ALA A 61 0.94 -8.56 -3.65
CA ALA A 61 0.69 -7.33 -4.39
C ALA A 61 1.83 -6.91 -5.33
N SER A 62 2.81 -7.78 -5.61
CA SER A 62 4.01 -7.45 -6.41
C SER A 62 3.69 -6.94 -7.82
N HIS A 63 2.54 -7.33 -8.39
CA HIS A 63 2.06 -6.83 -9.69
C HIS A 63 1.71 -5.33 -9.68
N LEU A 64 1.49 -4.72 -8.51
CA LEU A 64 1.24 -3.29 -8.34
C LEU A 64 2.52 -2.47 -8.10
N ARG A 65 3.70 -3.11 -8.11
CA ARG A 65 4.97 -2.45 -7.79
C ARG A 65 5.16 -1.10 -8.48
N ASP A 66 4.93 -1.03 -9.78
CA ASP A 66 5.18 0.20 -10.54
C ASP A 66 4.19 1.31 -10.18
N GLN A 67 2.93 0.95 -9.88
CA GLN A 67 1.92 1.90 -9.40
C GLN A 67 2.26 2.41 -7.99
N LEU A 68 2.75 1.53 -7.11
CA LEU A 68 3.16 1.90 -5.75
C LEU A 68 4.38 2.84 -5.77
N VAL A 69 5.37 2.55 -6.61
CA VAL A 69 6.54 3.42 -6.78
C VAL A 69 6.12 4.78 -7.33
N SER A 70 5.27 4.82 -8.36
CA SER A 70 4.75 6.06 -8.92
C SER A 70 3.94 6.88 -7.91
N ALA A 71 3.15 6.23 -7.05
CA ALA A 71 2.39 6.92 -6.00
C ALA A 71 3.32 7.55 -4.94
N VAL A 72 4.40 6.86 -4.55
CA VAL A 72 5.42 7.42 -3.64
C VAL A 72 6.17 8.57 -4.31
N ASP A 73 6.56 8.41 -5.57
CA ASP A 73 7.24 9.43 -6.34
C ASP A 73 6.39 10.70 -6.45
N MET A 74 5.13 10.56 -6.85
CA MET A 74 4.18 11.67 -6.94
C MET A 74 3.88 12.30 -5.58
N MET A 75 3.83 11.52 -4.50
CA MET A 75 3.66 12.06 -3.14
C MET A 75 4.84 12.93 -2.72
N ILE A 76 6.06 12.55 -3.09
CA ILE A 76 7.29 13.24 -2.66
C ILE A 76 7.62 14.41 -3.60
N LEU A 77 7.55 14.18 -4.90
CA LEU A 77 8.00 15.12 -5.92
C LEU A 77 6.86 15.97 -6.48
N GLY A 78 5.62 15.45 -6.52
CA GLY A 78 4.44 16.17 -7.01
C GLY A 78 4.45 16.50 -8.51
N ILE A 79 5.31 15.85 -9.30
CA ILE A 79 5.54 16.12 -10.74
C ILE A 79 5.04 14.99 -11.63
#